data_AF-A0A1I7ZY66-F1
#
_entry.id   AF-A0A1I7ZY66-F1
#
_cell.length_a   1.000
_cell.length_b   1.000
_cell.length_c   1.000
_cell.angle_alpha   90.00
_cell.angle_beta   90.00
_cell.angle_gamma   90.00
#
_symmetry.space_group_name_H-M   'P 1'
#
loop_
_entity.id
_entity.type
_entity.pdbx_description
1 polymer ?
#
loop_
_entity_poly.entity_id
_entity_poly.type
_entity_poly.pdbx_seq_one_letter_code
_entity_poly.pdbx_strand_id
1 'polypeptide(L)'
;MRGGPSFMQLSLDGRRLYFTNSTYRTWDRQYYPELFKKGSEIYLIRMDYETNDKMELDAKFKVDLGTLSDGPFLGREIRLPNGDCTSDFFS
;
A
#
# COMPACT_ATOMS: atom_id res chain seq x y z
N MET A 1 -10.29 -7.17 0.39
CA MET A 1 -9.30 -6.43 1.19
C MET A 1 -9.27 -6.98 2.60
N ARG A 2 -8.08 -7.32 3.09
CA ARG A 2 -7.84 -7.73 4.48
C ARG A 2 -7.41 -6.50 5.29
N GLY A 3 -7.96 -6.28 6.48
CA GLY A 3 -7.61 -5.10 7.29
C GLY A 3 -7.94 -3.75 6.64
N GLY A 4 -7.19 -2.72 7.04
CA GLY A 4 -7.34 -1.33 6.58
C GLY A 4 -6.03 -0.76 6.00
N PRO A 5 -6.06 0.41 5.33
CA PRO A 5 -4.85 1.08 4.87
C PRO A 5 -3.90 1.40 6.03
N SER A 6 -2.60 1.23 5.82
CA SER A 6 -1.57 1.45 6.83
C SER A 6 -0.48 2.39 6.31
N PHE A 7 0.61 1.86 5.74
CA PHE A 7 1.66 2.66 5.14
C PHE A 7 1.24 3.09 3.75
N MET A 8 1.49 4.37 3.44
CA MET A 8 1.11 4.99 2.19
C MET A 8 2.34 5.58 1.52
N GLN A 9 2.37 5.52 0.19
CA GLN A 9 3.41 6.12 -0.62
C GLN A 9 2.81 6.87 -1.80
N LEU A 10 3.18 8.13 -1.96
CA LEU A 10 2.71 8.98 -3.04
C LEU A 10 3.78 9.10 -4.14
N SER A 11 3.37 8.90 -5.38
CA SER A 11 4.21 9.21 -6.54
C SER A 11 4.53 10.69 -6.64
N LEU A 12 5.71 11.02 -7.18
CA LEU A 12 6.16 12.41 -7.36
C LEU A 12 5.18 13.29 -8.16
N ASP A 13 4.47 12.70 -9.13
CA ASP A 13 3.45 13.40 -9.91
C ASP A 13 2.15 13.65 -9.15
N GLY A 14 2.02 13.19 -7.90
CA GLY A 14 0.83 13.39 -7.07
C GLY A 14 -0.40 12.61 -7.56
N ARG A 15 -0.26 11.62 -8.45
CA ARG A 15 -1.41 10.93 -9.09
C ARG A 15 -1.65 9.51 -8.60
N ARG A 16 -0.68 8.88 -7.92
CA ARG A 16 -0.71 7.46 -7.55
C ARG A 16 -0.34 7.32 -6.08
N LEU A 17 -1.33 7.04 -5.25
CA LEU A 17 -1.15 6.74 -3.83
C LEU A 17 -1.20 5.23 -3.64
N TYR A 18 -0.05 4.62 -3.40
CA TYR A 18 0.04 3.21 -3.05
C TYR A 18 -0.13 3.04 -1.55
N PHE A 19 -0.74 1.94 -1.11
CA PHE A 19 -0.77 1.62 0.31
C PHE A 19 -0.67 0.13 0.57
N THR A 20 -0.05 -0.22 1.71
CA THR A 20 -0.08 -1.56 2.29
C THR A 20 -1.13 -1.60 3.40
N ASN A 21 -1.58 -2.81 3.77
CA ASN A 21 -2.60 -3.02 4.79
C ASN A 21 -2.08 -3.72 6.06
N SER A 22 -0.76 -3.82 6.24
CA SER A 22 -0.13 -4.34 7.47
C SER A 22 0.63 -3.23 8.18
N THR A 23 0.42 -3.12 9.51
CA THR A 23 1.02 -2.07 10.33
C THR A 23 2.11 -2.65 11.21
N TYR A 24 1.71 -3.54 12.10
CA TYR A 24 2.59 -4.10 13.13
C TYR A 24 2.16 -5.53 13.43
N ARG A 25 3.08 -6.48 13.26
CA ARG A 25 2.81 -7.92 13.29
C ARG A 25 2.00 -8.37 14.52
N THR A 26 2.28 -7.83 15.70
CA THR A 26 1.55 -8.19 16.93
C THR A 26 0.10 -7.68 16.90
N TRP A 27 -0.11 -6.46 16.42
CA TRP A 27 -1.45 -5.87 16.30
C TRP A 27 -2.23 -6.51 15.16
N ASP A 28 -1.60 -6.72 14.01
CA ASP A 28 -2.21 -7.41 12.87
C ASP A 28 -2.67 -8.82 13.28
N ARG A 29 -1.88 -9.54 14.08
CA ARG A 29 -2.29 -10.86 14.61
C ARG A 29 -3.51 -10.78 15.53
N GLN A 30 -3.64 -9.71 16.31
CA GLN A 30 -4.76 -9.54 17.26
C GLN A 30 -6.05 -9.08 16.58
N TYR A 31 -5.96 -8.08 15.69
CA TYR A 31 -7.13 -7.40 15.11
C TYR A 31 -7.47 -7.87 13.70
N TYR A 32 -6.47 -8.35 12.94
CA TYR A 32 -6.61 -8.74 11.54
C TYR A 32 -5.94 -10.10 11.27
N PRO A 33 -6.36 -11.19 11.94
CA PRO A 33 -5.67 -12.48 11.88
C PRO A 33 -5.55 -13.05 10.46
N GLU A 34 -6.42 -12.64 9.55
CA GLU A 34 -6.36 -13.03 8.14
C GLU A 34 -5.15 -12.43 7.40
N LEU A 35 -4.66 -11.24 7.78
CA LEU A 35 -3.40 -10.71 7.25
C LEU A 35 -2.23 -11.62 7.62
N PHE A 36 -2.22 -12.12 8.85
CA PHE A 36 -1.16 -13.00 9.33
C PHE A 36 -1.16 -14.36 8.62
N LYS A 37 -2.36 -14.90 8.34
CA LYS A 37 -2.51 -16.22 7.70
C LYS A 37 -2.30 -16.20 6.18
N LYS A 38 -2.76 -15.13 5.51
CA LYS A 38 -2.83 -15.07 4.05
C LYS A 38 -1.87 -14.06 3.44
N GLY A 39 -1.20 -13.26 4.25
CA GLY A 39 -0.33 -12.17 3.80
C GLY A 39 -1.06 -10.86 3.64
N SER A 40 -0.29 -9.79 3.52
CA SER A 40 -0.78 -8.44 3.25
C SER A 40 -0.93 -8.21 1.75
N GLU A 41 -1.57 -7.10 1.39
CA GLU A 41 -1.87 -6.71 0.02
C GLU A 41 -1.39 -5.26 -0.20
N ILE A 42 -1.01 -4.95 -1.43
CA ILE A 42 -0.71 -3.59 -1.88
C ILE A 42 -1.83 -3.14 -2.82
N TYR A 43 -2.32 -1.94 -2.59
CA TYR A 43 -3.37 -1.30 -3.37
C TYR A 43 -2.89 0.02 -3.95
N LEU A 44 -3.63 0.52 -4.94
CA LEU A 44 -3.40 1.81 -5.57
C LEU A 44 -4.68 2.63 -5.54
N ILE A 45 -4.58 3.87 -5.10
CA ILE A 45 -5.57 4.91 -5.29
C ILE A 45 -5.07 5.84 -6.41
N ARG A 46 -5.91 6.08 -7.40
CA ARG A 46 -5.70 7.09 -8.44
C ARG A 46 -6.28 8.41 -8.00
N MET A 47 -5.51 9.46 -8.16
CA MET A 47 -5.94 10.83 -7.88
C MET A 47 -6.04 11.64 -9.17
N ASP A 48 -7.16 12.32 -9.34
CA ASP A 48 -7.43 13.24 -10.43
C ASP A 48 -7.92 14.57 -9.85
N TYR A 49 -6.96 15.45 -9.56
CA TYR A 49 -7.19 16.80 -9.05
C TYR A 49 -7.29 17.85 -10.16
N GLU A 50 -7.12 17.45 -11.43
CA GLU A 50 -7.14 18.40 -12.56
C GLU A 50 -8.53 18.50 -13.16
N THR A 51 -9.29 17.40 -13.19
CA THR A 51 -10.60 17.38 -13.86
C THR A 51 -11.77 17.37 -12.89
N ASN A 52 -11.69 16.64 -11.77
CA ASN A 52 -12.86 16.29 -10.98
C ASN A 52 -12.60 16.10 -9.46
N ASP A 53 -11.44 16.50 -8.94
CA ASP A 53 -11.05 16.33 -7.52
C ASP A 53 -11.32 14.93 -6.95
N LYS A 54 -11.01 13.91 -7.75
CA LYS A 54 -11.41 12.53 -7.50
C LYS A 54 -10.28 11.70 -6.90
N MET A 55 -10.61 10.85 -5.94
CA MET A 55 -9.74 9.78 -5.45
C MET A 55 -10.46 8.44 -5.53
N GLU A 56 -9.90 7.48 -6.25
CA GLU A 56 -10.52 6.17 -6.46
C GLU A 56 -9.55 5.01 -6.33
N LEU A 57 -10.01 3.92 -5.71
CA LEU A 57 -9.28 2.66 -5.69
C LEU A 57 -9.21 2.09 -7.12
N ASP A 58 -8.00 1.78 -7.59
CA ASP A 58 -7.79 1.09 -8.85
C ASP A 58 -8.16 -0.39 -8.72
N ALA A 59 -9.34 -0.77 -9.21
CA ALA A 59 -9.84 -2.14 -9.15
C ALA A 59 -8.98 -3.15 -9.94
N LYS A 60 -8.12 -2.69 -10.85
CA LYS A 60 -7.24 -3.55 -11.66
C LYS A 60 -5.88 -3.76 -11.00
N PHE A 61 -5.49 -2.88 -10.07
CA PHE A 61 -4.20 -2.97 -9.40
C PHE A 61 -4.37 -3.60 -8.01
N LYS A 62 -3.72 -4.75 -7.82
CA LYS A 62 -3.54 -5.35 -6.51
C LYS A 62 -2.31 -6.26 -6.54
N VAL A 63 -1.42 -6.08 -5.58
CA VAL A 63 -0.33 -7.05 -5.34
C VAL A 63 -0.69 -7.85 -4.10
N ASP A 64 -0.85 -9.16 -4.24
CA ASP A 64 -1.07 -10.06 -3.11
C ASP A 64 0.27 -10.63 -2.66
N LEU A 65 0.77 -10.19 -1.51
CA LEU A 65 2.07 -10.66 -0.98
C LEU A 65 1.96 -12.06 -0.36
N GLY A 66 0.75 -12.61 -0.26
CA GLY A 66 0.51 -13.99 0.13
C GLY A 66 0.85 -15.03 -0.92
N THR A 67 0.89 -14.65 -2.20
CA THR A 67 1.09 -15.58 -3.32
C THR A 67 2.56 -15.79 -3.70
N LEU A 68 3.47 -15.03 -3.08
CA LEU A 68 4.91 -15.15 -3.29
C LEU A 68 5.42 -16.45 -2.65
N SER A 69 6.34 -17.14 -3.34
CA SER A 69 7.08 -18.26 -2.75
C SER A 69 7.78 -17.78 -1.48
N ASP A 70 7.66 -18.53 -0.38
CA ASP A 70 8.13 -18.19 0.97
C ASP A 70 7.22 -17.25 1.79
N GLY A 71 6.03 -16.92 1.27
CA GLY A 71 5.00 -16.19 2.00
C GLY A 71 4.26 -17.03 3.06
N PRO A 72 3.33 -16.42 3.82
CA PRO A 72 2.77 -15.09 3.60
C PRO A 72 3.63 -13.94 4.14
N PHE A 73 3.83 -12.90 3.32
CA PHE A 73 4.57 -11.69 3.74
C PHE A 73 3.65 -10.58 4.26
N LEU A 74 4.18 -9.78 5.17
CA LEU A 74 3.58 -8.57 5.71
C LEU A 74 4.39 -7.35 5.23
N GLY A 75 4.02 -6.84 4.06
CA GLY A 75 4.63 -5.67 3.45
C GLY A 75 4.34 -4.41 4.26
N ARG A 76 5.40 -3.67 4.57
CA ARG A 76 5.34 -2.44 5.36
C ARG A 76 5.47 -1.22 4.44
N GLU A 77 6.69 -0.88 4.07
CA GLU A 77 7.00 0.33 3.32
C GLU A 77 7.09 0.07 1.80
N ILE A 78 6.71 1.07 1.01
CA ILE A 78 6.82 1.06 -0.44
C ILE A 78 7.85 2.13 -0.81
N ARG A 79 8.84 1.77 -1.63
CA ARG A 79 9.85 2.67 -2.16
C ARG A 79 9.71 2.73 -3.67
N LEU A 80 9.50 3.92 -4.23
CA LEU A 80 9.41 4.08 -5.67
C LEU A 80 10.82 4.26 -6.27
N PRO A 81 11.17 3.59 -7.38
CA PRO A 81 12.54 3.59 -7.92
C PRO A 81 13.09 4.98 -8.27
N ASN A 82 12.19 5.92 -8.59
CA ASN A 82 12.56 7.26 -9.06
C ASN A 82 12.41 8.33 -7.97
N GLY A 83 12.39 7.91 -6.70
CA GLY A 83 12.09 8.80 -5.58
C GLY A 83 10.59 8.88 -5.30
N ASP A 84 10.28 9.22 -4.05
CA ASP A 84 8.93 9.38 -3.55
C ASP A 84 8.87 10.52 -2.53
N CYS A 85 7.65 10.98 -2.24
CA CYS A 85 7.43 12.14 -1.38
C CYS A 85 7.88 11.94 0.09
N THR A 86 8.41 10.76 0.44
CA THR A 86 8.89 10.42 1.78
C THR A 86 10.36 10.02 1.83
N SER A 87 11.02 9.84 0.68
CA SER A 87 12.44 9.50 0.57
C SER A 87 13.31 10.70 0.25
N ASP A 88 12.74 11.70 -0.44
CA ASP A 88 13.52 12.78 -1.03
C ASP A 88 13.49 14.04 -0.13
N PHE A 89 14.68 14.53 0.21
CA PHE A 89 14.89 15.81 0.89
C PHE A 89 15.37 16.84 -0.14
N PHE A 90 14.65 17.94 -0.29
CA PHE A 90 15.08 19.09 -1.08
C PHE A 90 15.80 20.07 -0.15
N SER A 91 17.13 20.10 -0.17
CA SER A 91 17.97 21.08 0.54
C SER A 91 18.68 22.01 -0.44
#